data_AF-A0A1G0CM30-F1
#
_entry.id   AF-A0A1G0CM30-F1
#
_cell.length_a   1.000
_cell.length_b   1.000
_cell.length_c   1.000
_cell.angle_alpha   90.00
_cell.angle_beta   90.00
_cell.angle_gamma   90.00
#
_symmetry.space_group_name_H-M   'P 1'
#
loop_
_entity.id
_entity.type
_entity.pdbx_description
1 polymer ?
#
loop_
_entity_poly.entity_id
_entity_poly.type
_entity_poly.pdbx_seq_one_letter_code
_entity_poly.pdbx_strand_id
1 'polypeptide(L)'
;MRRADCYRILQLKPGASEADIKRQYKRMALKVHPDINPSPKANEEFILLAKAVEILLSPDTGTSTDRQAQREAKKNETESEKKERMEQAKMRYEYQKAKKQEEENTYFATLTSGLRWLIFKWIIRISWIFSLALILDSILPPHLEKDELVAYDTGNHNGVLHDQITRVEFKKNGIYFLENRRGNWTNSYTEVWIEKSWLLHTPMAMYTSDDYEEYVTGFDFHLGAVRWVMAFIFLIPLLTYFRQRKDLTFVFLYQLSFWGIGSMLIYLLLTQNRLVHLISLGFL
;
A
#
# COMPACT_ATOMS: atom_id res chain seq x y z
N MET A 1 46.33 -14.66 5.88
CA MET A 1 46.54 -13.23 6.22
C MET A 1 46.71 -13.14 7.72
N ARG A 2 47.73 -12.44 8.24
CA ARG A 2 47.93 -12.33 9.69
C ARG A 2 46.99 -11.25 10.26
N ARG A 3 46.56 -11.37 11.52
CA ARG A 3 45.67 -10.37 12.17
C ARG A 3 46.27 -8.97 12.14
N ALA A 4 47.59 -8.85 12.30
CA ALA A 4 48.32 -7.58 12.17
C ALA A 4 48.15 -6.92 10.79
N ASP A 5 48.14 -7.70 9.71
CA ASP A 5 47.88 -7.18 8.37
C ASP A 5 46.41 -6.76 8.18
N CYS A 6 45.47 -7.44 8.86
CA CYS A 6 44.05 -7.11 8.80
C CYS A 6 43.76 -5.76 9.47
N TYR A 7 44.39 -5.47 10.62
CA TYR A 7 44.32 -4.15 11.26
C TYR A 7 44.89 -3.05 10.34
N ARG A 8 45.98 -3.35 9.61
CA ARG A 8 46.58 -2.42 8.65
C ARG A 8 45.68 -2.15 7.45
N ILE A 9 44.98 -3.15 6.90
CA ILE A 9 43.97 -2.95 5.84
C ILE A 9 42.88 -2.01 6.32
N LEU A 10 42.36 -2.22 7.53
CA LEU A 10 41.29 -1.41 8.11
C LEU A 10 41.80 -0.04 8.60
N GLN A 11 43.10 0.23 8.51
CA GLN A 11 43.74 1.45 9.04
C GLN A 11 43.48 1.65 10.54
N LEU A 12 43.43 0.53 11.29
CA LEU A 12 43.24 0.51 12.74
C LEU A 12 44.54 0.11 13.43
N LYS A 13 44.71 0.56 14.68
CA LYS A 13 45.81 0.08 15.53
C LYS A 13 45.54 -1.38 15.95
N PRO A 14 46.59 -2.22 16.09
CA PRO A 14 46.43 -3.54 16.68
C PRO A 14 45.75 -3.45 18.05
N GLY A 15 44.71 -4.27 18.28
CA GLY A 15 43.93 -4.26 19.53
C GLY A 15 42.73 -3.31 19.54
N ALA A 16 42.34 -2.72 18.41
CA ALA A 16 41.08 -1.97 18.30
C ALA A 16 39.87 -2.85 18.67
N SER A 17 38.84 -2.25 19.29
CA SER A 17 37.65 -2.99 19.74
C SER A 17 36.83 -3.52 18.55
N GLU A 18 36.01 -4.55 18.77
CA GLU A 18 35.08 -5.05 17.73
C GLU A 18 34.15 -3.95 17.19
N ALA A 19 33.75 -3.02 18.05
CA ALA A 19 32.94 -1.87 17.68
C ALA A 19 33.69 -0.95 16.70
N ASP A 20 34.98 -0.70 16.96
CA ASP A 20 35.84 0.10 16.08
C ASP A 20 36.07 -0.59 14.73
N ILE A 21 36.30 -1.91 14.75
CA ILE A 21 36.45 -2.74 13.54
C ILE A 21 35.19 -2.64 12.66
N LYS A 22 33.99 -2.84 13.23
CA LYS A 22 32.72 -2.75 12.49
C LYS A 22 32.45 -1.34 11.96
N ARG A 23 32.76 -0.32 12.76
CA ARG A 23 32.58 1.09 12.38
C ARG A 23 33.48 1.47 11.19
N GLN A 24 34.74 1.06 11.26
CA GLN A 24 35.72 1.36 10.23
C GLN A 24 35.47 0.57 8.94
N TYR A 25 35.07 -0.71 9.06
CA TYR A 25 34.60 -1.50 7.93
C TYR A 25 33.49 -0.80 7.17
N LYS A 26 32.44 -0.34 7.86
CA LYS A 26 31.31 0.36 7.23
C LYS A 26 31.75 1.61 6.46
N ARG A 27 32.72 2.36 7.01
CA ARG A 27 33.28 3.55 6.34
C ARG A 27 34.10 3.21 5.11
N MET A 28 34.91 2.16 5.16
CA MET A 28 35.75 1.75 4.03
C MET A 28 34.95 1.04 2.95
N ALA A 29 34.00 0.18 3.32
CA ALA A 29 33.14 -0.56 2.40
C ALA A 29 32.34 0.36 1.48
N LEU A 30 31.88 1.52 1.97
CA LEU A 30 31.22 2.54 1.15
C LEU A 30 32.18 3.19 0.13
N LYS A 31 33.46 3.30 0.44
CA LYS A 31 34.48 3.89 -0.45
C LYS A 31 34.96 2.93 -1.54
N VAL A 32 34.96 1.63 -1.25
CA VAL A 32 35.42 0.58 -2.19
C VAL A 32 34.27 -0.24 -2.77
N HIS A 33 33.01 0.18 -2.59
CA HIS A 33 31.86 -0.53 -3.12
C HIS A 33 31.91 -0.53 -4.66
N PRO A 34 31.77 -1.68 -5.34
CA PRO A 34 31.90 -1.77 -6.80
C PRO A 34 30.85 -0.92 -7.54
N ASP A 35 29.67 -0.71 -6.96
CA ASP A 35 28.62 0.14 -7.57
C ASP A 35 28.89 1.65 -7.44
N ILE A 36 29.75 2.07 -6.51
CA ILE A 36 30.01 3.49 -6.20
C ILE A 36 31.41 3.90 -6.66
N ASN A 37 32.37 2.98 -6.63
CA ASN A 37 33.75 3.21 -7.01
C ASN A 37 34.03 2.61 -8.39
N PRO A 38 34.24 3.44 -9.44
CA PRO A 38 34.45 2.98 -10.81
C PRO A 38 35.84 2.37 -11.07
N SER A 39 36.69 2.24 -10.04
CA SER A 39 38.00 1.62 -10.17
C SER A 39 37.87 0.12 -10.51
N PRO A 40 38.66 -0.41 -11.46
CA PRO A 40 38.68 -1.85 -11.77
C PRO A 40 39.15 -2.71 -10.59
N LYS A 41 39.78 -2.11 -9.56
CA LYS A 41 40.25 -2.78 -8.36
C LYS A 41 39.26 -2.75 -7.19
N ALA A 42 38.13 -2.03 -7.33
CA ALA A 42 37.17 -1.86 -6.23
C ALA A 42 36.64 -3.20 -5.70
N ASN A 43 36.33 -4.14 -6.59
CA ASN A 43 35.87 -5.48 -6.21
C ASN A 43 36.92 -6.27 -5.42
N GLU A 44 38.19 -6.25 -5.87
CA GLU A 44 39.28 -6.93 -5.17
C GLU A 44 39.56 -6.31 -3.79
N GLU A 45 39.55 -4.98 -3.70
CA GLU A 45 39.71 -4.24 -2.44
C GLU A 45 38.55 -4.50 -1.48
N PHE A 46 37.32 -4.58 -1.97
CA PHE A 46 36.14 -4.91 -1.18
C PHE A 46 36.22 -6.34 -0.61
N ILE A 47 36.60 -7.32 -1.43
CA ILE A 47 36.81 -8.71 -0.99
C ILE A 47 37.92 -8.79 0.07
N LEU A 48 39.03 -8.07 -0.14
CA LEU A 48 40.15 -8.01 0.80
C LEU A 48 39.73 -7.39 2.14
N LEU A 49 38.95 -6.31 2.10
CA LEU A 49 38.42 -5.61 3.26
C LEU A 49 37.45 -6.51 4.06
N ALA A 50 36.52 -7.19 3.38
CA ALA A 50 35.59 -8.13 4.02
C ALA A 50 36.32 -9.28 4.72
N LYS A 51 37.33 -9.85 4.05
CA LYS A 51 38.16 -10.94 4.60
C LYS A 51 38.99 -10.49 5.81
N ALA A 52 39.50 -9.26 5.81
CA ALA A 52 40.22 -8.70 6.95
C ALA A 52 39.32 -8.58 8.19
N VAL A 53 38.08 -8.13 8.02
CA VAL A 53 37.10 -8.00 9.11
C VAL A 53 36.66 -9.35 9.65
N GLU A 54 36.42 -10.32 8.77
CA GLU A 54 36.07 -11.70 9.18
C GLU A 54 37.15 -12.29 10.11
N ILE A 55 38.43 -12.09 9.77
CA ILE A 55 39.58 -12.57 10.57
C ILE A 55 39.72 -11.78 11.88
N LEU A 56 39.41 -10.49 11.91
CA LEU A 56 39.49 -9.70 13.15
C LEU A 56 38.35 -10.00 14.11
N LEU A 57 37.13 -10.21 13.61
CA LEU A 57 35.94 -10.50 14.41
C LEU A 57 35.77 -11.98 14.76
N SER A 58 36.58 -12.89 14.21
CA SER A 58 36.57 -14.29 14.61
C SER A 58 37.19 -14.45 16.01
N PRO A 59 36.54 -15.08 17.01
CA PRO A 59 37.15 -15.29 18.32
C PRO A 59 38.47 -16.09 18.20
N ASP A 60 39.56 -15.61 18.82
CA ASP A 60 40.90 -16.26 18.79
C ASP A 60 40.95 -17.60 19.54
N THR A 61 39.88 -17.95 20.24
CA THR A 61 39.74 -19.19 20.98
C THR A 61 38.43 -19.87 20.54
N GLY A 62 38.53 -20.87 19.66
CA GLY A 62 37.44 -21.83 19.43
C GLY A 62 36.91 -22.00 17.99
N THR A 63 37.58 -21.53 16.92
CA THR A 63 37.03 -21.70 15.55
C THR A 63 37.99 -22.19 14.47
N SER A 64 39.30 -22.32 14.71
CA SER A 64 40.18 -23.07 13.80
C SER A 64 40.19 -24.55 14.18
N THR A 65 40.46 -24.87 15.44
CA THR A 65 40.50 -26.26 15.94
C THR A 65 39.14 -26.95 15.85
N ASP A 66 38.04 -26.28 16.20
CA ASP A 66 36.69 -26.87 16.08
C ASP A 66 36.22 -27.01 14.63
N ARG A 67 36.48 -26.02 13.76
CA ARG A 67 36.16 -26.17 12.33
C ARG A 67 37.05 -27.21 11.65
N GLN A 68 38.29 -27.37 12.11
CA GLN A 68 39.24 -28.34 11.58
C GLN A 68 38.94 -29.74 12.11
N ALA A 69 38.59 -29.89 13.38
CA ALA A 69 38.06 -31.12 13.98
C ALA A 69 36.71 -31.53 13.34
N GLN A 70 35.80 -30.58 13.07
CA GLN A 70 34.57 -30.85 12.32
C GLN A 70 34.84 -31.25 10.87
N ARG A 71 35.85 -30.66 10.21
CA ARG A 71 36.28 -31.04 8.86
C ARG A 71 36.94 -32.41 8.82
N GLU A 72 37.79 -32.73 9.80
CA GLU A 72 38.44 -34.03 9.95
C GLU A 72 37.43 -35.12 10.30
N ALA A 73 36.48 -34.84 11.20
CA ALA A 73 35.35 -35.71 11.50
C ALA A 73 34.48 -35.98 10.25
N LYS A 74 34.21 -34.95 9.43
CA LYS A 74 33.51 -35.12 8.14
C LYS A 74 34.31 -35.92 7.11
N LYS A 75 35.64 -35.88 7.19
CA LYS A 75 36.55 -36.56 6.26
C LYS A 75 36.69 -38.05 6.60
N ASN A 76 36.62 -38.37 7.90
CA ASN A 76 36.66 -39.74 8.43
C ASN A 76 35.25 -40.36 8.58
N GLU A 77 34.20 -39.63 8.21
CA GLU A 77 32.81 -40.09 8.28
C GLU A 77 32.57 -41.24 7.30
N THR A 78 32.05 -42.35 7.83
CA THR A 78 31.77 -43.57 7.07
C THR A 78 30.61 -43.33 6.10
N GLU A 79 30.57 -44.04 4.96
CA GLU A 79 29.44 -43.96 4.02
C GLU A 79 28.07 -44.23 4.68
N SER A 80 28.01 -45.08 5.71
CA SER A 80 26.78 -45.32 6.49
C SER A 80 26.34 -44.07 7.26
N GLU A 81 27.25 -43.43 7.97
CA GLU A 81 26.98 -42.23 8.78
C GLU A 81 26.52 -41.05 7.92
N LYS A 82 27.13 -40.90 6.72
CA LYS A 82 26.70 -39.90 5.74
C LYS A 82 25.28 -40.16 5.26
N LYS A 83 24.94 -41.42 4.93
CA LYS A 83 23.58 -41.80 4.50
C LYS A 83 22.56 -41.55 5.60
N GLU A 84 22.83 -41.95 6.83
CA GLU A 84 21.96 -41.70 7.98
C GLU A 84 21.73 -40.19 8.20
N ARG A 85 22.79 -39.37 8.11
CA ARG A 85 22.65 -37.91 8.23
C ARG A 85 21.81 -37.33 7.10
N MET A 86 21.99 -37.81 5.87
CA MET A 86 21.20 -37.38 4.71
C MET A 86 19.72 -37.77 4.87
N GLU A 87 19.45 -38.98 5.35
CA GLU A 87 18.10 -39.44 5.66
C GLU A 87 17.47 -38.60 6.78
N GLN A 88 18.18 -38.36 7.88
CA GLN A 88 17.70 -37.47 8.96
C GLN A 88 17.44 -36.05 8.47
N ALA A 89 18.31 -35.49 7.62
CA ALA A 89 18.12 -34.17 7.04
C ALA A 89 16.89 -34.13 6.12
N LYS A 90 16.69 -35.18 5.31
CA LYS A 90 15.50 -35.34 4.46
C LYS A 90 14.22 -35.46 5.29
N MET A 91 14.22 -36.31 6.32
CA MET A 91 13.09 -36.46 7.25
C MET A 91 12.74 -35.16 7.95
N ARG A 92 13.74 -34.39 8.41
CA ARG A 92 13.52 -33.06 9.01
C ARG A 92 12.94 -32.08 8.01
N TYR A 93 13.45 -32.06 6.78
CA TYR A 93 12.94 -31.20 5.71
C TYR A 93 11.49 -31.53 5.37
N GLU A 94 11.16 -32.82 5.22
CA GLU A 94 9.81 -33.30 4.94
C GLU A 94 8.86 -32.98 6.10
N TYR A 95 9.28 -33.21 7.34
CA TYR A 95 8.52 -32.83 8.54
C TYR A 95 8.25 -31.32 8.59
N GLN A 96 9.26 -30.48 8.37
CA GLN A 96 9.10 -29.02 8.33
C GLN A 96 8.17 -28.58 7.20
N LYS A 97 8.26 -29.22 6.02
CA LYS A 97 7.38 -28.93 4.88
C LYS A 97 5.93 -29.30 5.19
N ALA A 98 5.69 -30.46 5.78
CA ALA A 98 4.36 -30.91 6.19
C ALA A 98 3.75 -29.98 7.26
N LYS A 99 4.54 -29.61 8.28
CA LYS A 99 4.11 -28.68 9.32
C LYS A 99 3.72 -27.31 8.75
N LYS A 100 4.52 -26.76 7.83
CA LYS A 100 4.19 -25.49 7.15
C LYS A 100 2.89 -25.60 6.36
N GLN A 101 2.67 -26.71 5.65
CA GLN A 101 1.42 -26.93 4.91
C GLN A 101 0.21 -27.02 5.85
N GLU A 102 0.36 -27.64 7.02
CA GLU A 102 -0.69 -27.69 8.04
C GLU A 102 -0.99 -26.29 8.61
N GLU A 103 0.04 -25.52 8.96
CA GLU A 103 -0.07 -24.12 9.41
C GLU A 103 -0.75 -23.24 8.33
N GLU A 104 -0.37 -23.37 7.06
CA GLU A 104 -1.02 -22.67 5.94
C GLU A 104 -2.49 -23.07 5.77
N ASN A 105 -2.81 -24.36 5.90
CA ASN A 105 -4.18 -24.86 5.77
C ASN A 105 -5.08 -24.39 6.92
N THR A 106 -4.57 -24.45 8.15
CA THR A 106 -5.30 -23.99 9.34
C THR A 106 -5.53 -22.48 9.24
N TYR A 107 -4.50 -21.69 8.90
CA TYR A 107 -4.64 -20.26 8.69
C TYR A 107 -5.64 -19.92 7.59
N PHE A 108 -5.54 -20.56 6.42
CA PHE A 108 -6.49 -20.35 5.32
C PHE A 108 -7.93 -20.67 5.75
N ALA A 109 -8.14 -21.78 6.48
CA ALA A 109 -9.44 -22.13 7.01
C ALA A 109 -10.00 -21.05 7.95
N THR A 110 -9.17 -20.38 8.75
CA THR A 110 -9.62 -19.26 9.60
C THR A 110 -10.12 -18.05 8.79
N LEU A 111 -9.60 -17.83 7.58
CA LEU A 111 -10.01 -16.73 6.70
C LEU A 111 -11.29 -17.06 5.92
N THR A 112 -11.42 -18.31 5.47
CA THR A 112 -12.53 -18.75 4.61
C THR A 112 -13.69 -19.39 5.38
N SER A 113 -13.71 -19.29 6.71
CA SER A 113 -14.79 -19.85 7.53
C SER A 113 -15.21 -18.90 8.66
N GLY A 114 -16.30 -19.26 9.34
CA GLY A 114 -16.82 -18.52 10.48
C GLY A 114 -17.43 -17.15 10.14
N LEU A 115 -17.58 -16.32 11.18
CA LEU A 115 -18.26 -15.02 11.08
C LEU A 115 -17.52 -14.04 10.17
N ARG A 116 -16.19 -14.03 10.20
CA ARG A 116 -15.38 -13.14 9.34
C ARG A 116 -15.62 -13.39 7.86
N TRP A 117 -15.74 -14.66 7.46
CA TRP A 117 -16.08 -15.01 6.08
C TRP A 117 -17.49 -14.60 5.68
N LEU A 118 -18.46 -14.68 6.60
CA LEU A 118 -19.82 -14.17 6.37
C LEU A 118 -19.82 -12.65 6.16
N ILE A 119 -19.11 -11.89 7.00
CA ILE A 119 -18.93 -10.44 6.84
C ILE A 119 -18.27 -10.14 5.50
N PHE A 120 -17.23 -10.88 5.14
CA PHE A 120 -16.55 -10.73 3.86
C PHE A 120 -17.49 -10.93 2.66
N LYS A 121 -18.38 -11.95 2.70
CA LYS A 121 -19.41 -12.14 1.67
C LYS A 121 -20.38 -10.96 1.57
N TRP A 122 -20.71 -10.30 2.68
CA TRP A 122 -21.50 -9.07 2.65
C TRP A 122 -20.74 -7.91 2.05
N ILE A 123 -19.46 -7.73 2.39
CA ILE A 123 -18.60 -6.72 1.77
C ILE A 123 -18.57 -6.91 0.25
N ILE A 124 -18.45 -8.15 -0.24
CA ILE A 124 -18.49 -8.45 -1.68
C ILE A 124 -19.80 -7.98 -2.31
N ARG A 125 -20.95 -8.35 -1.73
CA ARG A 125 -22.27 -8.00 -2.27
C ARG A 125 -22.46 -6.49 -2.33
N ILE A 126 -22.17 -5.79 -1.23
CA ILE A 126 -22.35 -4.33 -1.16
C ILE A 126 -21.36 -3.62 -2.09
N SER A 127 -20.09 -4.07 -2.15
CA SER A 127 -19.10 -3.50 -3.06
C SER A 127 -19.51 -3.68 -4.52
N TRP A 128 -19.99 -4.87 -4.90
CA TRP A 128 -20.46 -5.12 -6.25
C TRP A 128 -21.69 -4.30 -6.61
N ILE A 129 -22.68 -4.19 -5.72
CA ILE A 129 -23.86 -3.33 -5.91
C ILE A 129 -23.43 -1.87 -6.06
N PHE A 130 -22.52 -1.39 -5.21
CA PHE A 130 -22.02 -0.02 -5.27
C PHE A 130 -21.20 0.24 -6.53
N SER A 131 -20.39 -0.71 -6.99
CA SER A 131 -19.70 -0.64 -8.28
C SER A 131 -20.68 -0.53 -9.45
N LEU A 132 -21.76 -1.30 -9.42
CA LEU A 132 -22.81 -1.23 -10.45
C LEU A 132 -23.55 0.11 -10.38
N ALA A 133 -23.83 0.60 -9.17
CA ALA A 133 -24.42 1.91 -8.95
C ALA A 133 -23.54 3.03 -9.53
N LEU A 134 -22.22 3.00 -9.29
CA LEU A 134 -21.27 3.94 -9.89
C LEU A 134 -21.36 3.95 -11.42
N ILE A 135 -21.45 2.78 -12.05
CA ILE A 135 -21.56 2.67 -13.51
C ILE A 135 -22.91 3.22 -13.99
N LEU A 136 -24.02 2.82 -13.38
CA LEU A 136 -25.36 3.30 -13.75
C LEU A 136 -25.47 4.82 -13.60
N ASP A 137 -24.89 5.37 -12.54
CA ASP A 137 -24.85 6.80 -12.23
C ASP A 137 -24.08 7.63 -13.29
N SER A 138 -23.31 6.98 -14.18
CA SER A 138 -22.69 7.63 -15.35
C SER A 138 -23.56 7.64 -16.60
N ILE A 139 -24.58 6.79 -16.65
CA ILE A 139 -25.48 6.62 -17.80
C ILE A 139 -26.81 7.33 -17.57
N LEU A 140 -27.28 7.36 -16.31
CA LEU A 140 -28.52 8.00 -15.93
C LEU A 140 -28.42 9.53 -16.06
N PRO A 141 -29.52 10.18 -16.48
CA PRO A 141 -29.55 11.63 -16.61
C PRO A 141 -29.38 12.28 -15.22
N PRO A 142 -28.58 13.34 -15.11
CA PRO A 142 -28.47 14.10 -13.88
C PRO A 142 -29.76 14.88 -13.61
N HIS A 143 -29.92 15.36 -12.38
CA HIS A 143 -31.03 16.21 -12.00
C HIS A 143 -30.53 17.47 -11.28
N LEU A 144 -31.36 18.51 -11.29
CA LEU A 144 -31.07 19.80 -10.67
C LEU A 144 -31.75 19.89 -9.31
N GLU A 145 -31.00 20.31 -8.30
CA GLU A 145 -31.50 20.60 -6.96
C GLU A 145 -31.20 22.06 -6.59
N LYS A 146 -32.21 22.77 -6.07
CA LYS A 146 -32.03 24.13 -5.54
C LYS A 146 -31.33 24.13 -4.19
N ASP A 147 -30.31 24.96 -4.07
CA ASP A 147 -29.64 25.26 -2.80
C ASP A 147 -29.34 26.77 -2.67
N GLU A 148 -28.89 27.19 -1.50
CA GLU A 148 -28.50 28.57 -1.22
C GLU A 148 -27.02 28.66 -0.85
N LEU A 149 -26.31 29.64 -1.41
CA LEU A 149 -24.93 29.95 -1.06
C LEU A 149 -24.88 30.77 0.23
N VAL A 150 -24.28 30.23 1.28
CA VAL A 150 -24.21 30.85 2.62
C VAL A 150 -22.91 31.62 2.80
N ALA A 151 -21.79 31.03 2.37
CA ALA A 151 -20.48 31.65 2.51
C ALA A 151 -19.53 31.15 1.42
N TYR A 152 -18.51 31.94 1.11
CA TYR A 152 -17.44 31.54 0.21
C TYR A 152 -16.12 32.21 0.63
N ASP A 153 -15.00 31.56 0.31
CA ASP A 153 -13.67 32.09 0.53
C ASP A 153 -13.21 32.96 -0.66
N THR A 154 -12.36 33.95 -0.42
CA THR A 154 -11.70 34.72 -1.49
C THR A 154 -10.30 34.20 -1.80
N GLY A 155 -9.79 33.25 -1.01
CA GLY A 155 -8.50 32.61 -1.23
C GLY A 155 -8.48 31.67 -2.44
N ASN A 156 -7.46 31.82 -3.28
CA ASN A 156 -7.19 30.87 -4.36
C ASN A 156 -6.46 29.64 -3.80
N HIS A 157 -7.07 28.48 -3.99
CA HIS A 157 -6.48 27.19 -3.66
C HIS A 157 -6.25 26.39 -4.95
N ASN A 158 -5.35 25.41 -4.90
CA ASN A 158 -5.13 24.51 -6.04
C ASN A 158 -6.02 23.27 -5.90
N GLY A 159 -6.72 22.92 -6.98
CA GLY A 159 -7.57 21.73 -7.04
C GLY A 159 -6.88 20.54 -7.70
N VAL A 160 -7.62 19.43 -7.80
CA VAL A 160 -7.18 18.23 -8.54
C VAL A 160 -7.78 18.20 -9.94
N LEU A 161 -9.02 18.68 -10.09
CA LEU A 161 -9.68 18.79 -11.39
C LEU A 161 -9.44 20.16 -12.01
N HIS A 162 -9.42 21.20 -11.18
CA HIS A 162 -9.27 22.59 -11.64
C HIS A 162 -8.04 23.23 -11.00
N ASP A 163 -7.30 24.02 -11.78
CA ASP A 163 -6.05 24.66 -11.33
C ASP A 163 -6.28 25.65 -10.19
N GLN A 164 -7.38 26.42 -10.25
CA GLN A 164 -7.78 27.34 -9.19
C GLN A 164 -9.18 26.98 -8.70
N ILE A 165 -9.31 26.82 -7.38
CA ILE A 165 -10.57 26.50 -6.71
C ILE A 165 -10.82 27.40 -5.51
N THR A 166 -12.09 27.50 -5.15
CA THR A 166 -12.59 28.29 -4.02
C THR A 166 -13.50 27.45 -3.15
N ARG A 167 -13.35 27.56 -1.83
CA ARG A 167 -14.24 26.92 -0.85
C ARG A 167 -15.58 27.67 -0.80
N VAL A 168 -16.67 26.93 -0.94
CA VAL A 168 -18.05 27.44 -0.82
C VAL A 168 -18.82 26.63 0.21
N GLU A 169 -19.77 27.26 0.86
CA GLU A 169 -20.65 26.65 1.85
C GLU A 169 -22.10 26.86 1.42
N PHE A 170 -22.80 25.76 1.19
CA PHE A 170 -24.22 25.74 0.88
C PHE A 170 -25.05 25.41 2.10
N LYS A 171 -26.27 25.93 2.11
CA LYS A 171 -27.22 25.78 3.23
C LYS A 171 -27.63 24.33 3.44
N LYS A 172 -27.93 23.58 2.37
CA LYS A 172 -28.37 22.17 2.47
C LYS A 172 -27.20 21.20 2.32
N ASN A 173 -26.32 21.42 1.35
CA ASN A 173 -25.33 20.44 0.96
C ASN A 173 -23.97 20.59 1.68
N GLY A 174 -23.81 21.64 2.50
CA GLY A 174 -22.59 21.87 3.27
C GLY A 174 -21.45 22.42 2.41
N ILE A 175 -20.22 22.01 2.72
CA ILE A 175 -19.01 22.65 2.19
C ILE A 175 -18.46 21.90 0.99
N TYR A 176 -18.14 22.63 -0.08
CA TYR A 176 -17.50 22.12 -1.29
C TYR A 176 -16.41 23.06 -1.81
N PHE A 177 -15.72 22.59 -2.85
CA PHE A 177 -14.76 23.37 -3.60
C PHE A 177 -15.25 23.48 -5.05
N LEU A 178 -15.25 24.69 -5.57
CA LEU A 178 -15.66 24.99 -6.95
C LEU A 178 -14.50 25.58 -7.75
N GLU A 179 -14.54 25.41 -9.06
CA GLU A 179 -13.65 26.10 -10.00
C GLU A 179 -13.74 27.63 -9.80
N ASN A 180 -12.59 28.25 -9.61
CA ASN A 180 -12.47 29.70 -9.50
C ASN A 180 -12.24 30.29 -10.91
N ARG A 181 -13.33 30.68 -11.58
CA ARG A 181 -13.25 31.44 -12.83
C ARG A 181 -13.10 32.92 -12.53
N ARG A 182 -12.05 33.54 -13.08
CA ARG A 182 -11.77 34.98 -12.98
C ARG A 182 -13.05 35.79 -13.31
N GLY A 183 -13.63 36.44 -12.29
CA GLY A 183 -14.85 37.26 -12.42
C GLY A 183 -15.93 37.03 -11.35
N ASN A 184 -15.53 36.68 -10.11
CA ASN A 184 -16.38 36.20 -9.00
C ASN A 184 -17.85 36.68 -9.00
N TRP A 185 -18.72 35.71 -9.29
CA TRP A 185 -20.19 35.71 -9.39
C TRP A 185 -20.86 35.41 -8.03
N THR A 186 -20.11 35.01 -7.01
CA THR A 186 -20.62 34.58 -5.70
C THR A 186 -21.19 35.69 -4.83
N ASN A 187 -20.95 36.97 -5.18
CA ASN A 187 -21.52 38.12 -4.47
C ASN A 187 -22.97 38.45 -4.86
N SER A 188 -23.45 37.95 -6.00
CA SER A 188 -24.72 38.39 -6.59
C SER A 188 -25.87 37.39 -6.45
N TYR A 189 -25.59 36.11 -6.13
CA TYR A 189 -26.60 35.05 -6.15
C TYR A 189 -26.68 34.31 -4.82
N THR A 190 -27.79 34.49 -4.10
CA THR A 190 -28.12 33.69 -2.91
C THR A 190 -28.65 32.32 -3.29
N GLU A 191 -29.40 32.21 -4.40
CA GLU A 191 -29.99 30.95 -4.88
C GLU A 191 -29.19 30.36 -6.04
N VAL A 192 -28.94 29.05 -5.98
CA VAL A 192 -28.17 28.32 -7.01
C VAL A 192 -28.85 26.99 -7.36
N TRP A 193 -28.55 26.48 -8.55
CA TRP A 193 -28.96 25.14 -8.96
C TRP A 193 -27.75 24.22 -9.02
N ILE A 194 -27.80 23.10 -8.32
CA ILE A 194 -26.73 22.10 -8.28
C ILE A 194 -27.16 20.90 -9.12
N GLU A 195 -26.37 20.59 -10.14
CA GLU A 195 -26.50 19.37 -10.91
C GLU A 195 -25.86 18.21 -10.16
N LYS A 196 -26.70 17.23 -9.82
CA LYS A 196 -26.31 16.02 -9.11
C LYS A 196 -26.54 14.79 -9.97
N SER A 197 -25.66 13.81 -9.78
CA SER A 197 -25.87 12.49 -10.35
C SER A 197 -27.12 11.83 -9.76
N TRP A 198 -27.81 11.03 -10.56
CA TRP A 198 -29.14 10.52 -10.20
C TRP A 198 -29.15 9.63 -8.96
N LEU A 199 -28.26 8.63 -8.92
CA LEU A 199 -28.34 7.54 -7.95
C LEU A 199 -27.51 7.83 -6.71
N LEU A 200 -26.31 8.39 -6.90
CA LEU A 200 -25.37 8.67 -5.83
C LEU A 200 -25.36 10.13 -5.40
N HIS A 201 -26.23 10.97 -5.96
CA HIS A 201 -26.40 12.38 -5.60
C HIS A 201 -25.08 13.14 -5.54
N THR A 202 -24.14 12.78 -6.42
CA THR A 202 -22.82 13.39 -6.45
C THR A 202 -22.91 14.73 -7.16
N PRO A 203 -22.57 15.86 -6.51
CA PRO A 203 -22.58 17.16 -7.16
C PRO A 203 -21.48 17.21 -8.22
N MET A 204 -21.83 17.74 -9.39
CA MET A 204 -20.94 17.77 -10.56
C MET A 204 -20.74 19.20 -11.08
N ALA A 205 -21.84 19.97 -11.18
CA ALA A 205 -21.79 21.35 -11.62
C ALA A 205 -22.79 22.21 -10.84
N MET A 206 -22.51 23.50 -10.72
CA MET A 206 -23.41 24.51 -10.19
C MET A 206 -23.73 25.51 -11.29
N TYR A 207 -25.01 25.83 -11.42
CA TYR A 207 -25.57 26.79 -12.33
C TYR A 207 -26.03 28.02 -11.54
N THR A 208 -25.54 29.17 -11.96
CA THR A 208 -25.91 30.49 -11.45
C THR A 208 -26.30 31.36 -12.63
N SER A 209 -27.40 32.10 -12.54
CA SER A 209 -27.89 32.95 -13.62
C SER A 209 -27.92 34.42 -13.17
N ASP A 210 -27.32 35.30 -13.96
CA ASP A 210 -27.65 36.74 -13.92
C ASP A 210 -28.90 37.02 -14.77
N ASP A 211 -29.38 38.26 -14.75
CA ASP A 211 -30.44 38.75 -15.65
C ASP A 211 -30.11 38.57 -17.15
N TYR A 212 -28.83 38.32 -17.49
CA TYR A 212 -28.33 38.28 -18.87
C TYR A 212 -27.60 36.99 -19.27
N GLU A 213 -26.94 36.29 -18.35
CA GLU A 213 -26.10 35.12 -18.67
C GLU A 213 -26.20 34.01 -17.61
N GLU A 214 -26.12 32.76 -18.06
CA GLU A 214 -25.98 31.58 -17.20
C GLU A 214 -24.51 31.16 -17.10
N TYR A 215 -24.04 30.97 -15.87
CA TYR A 215 -22.70 30.52 -15.55
C TYR A 215 -22.74 29.10 -15.00
N VAL A 216 -21.88 28.24 -15.57
CA VAL A 216 -21.72 26.85 -15.15
C VAL A 216 -20.34 26.65 -14.55
N THR A 217 -20.30 26.11 -13.34
CA THR A 217 -19.09 26.05 -12.53
C THR A 217 -18.91 24.64 -11.97
N GLY A 218 -17.74 24.06 -12.19
CA GLY A 218 -17.46 22.67 -11.85
C GLY A 218 -17.12 22.50 -10.37
N PHE A 219 -17.60 21.40 -9.77
CA PHE A 219 -17.12 20.96 -8.45
C PHE A 219 -15.76 20.28 -8.56
N ASP A 220 -14.91 20.49 -7.56
CA ASP A 220 -13.68 19.71 -7.36
C ASP A 220 -13.91 18.64 -6.26
N PHE A 221 -12.99 17.68 -6.17
CA PHE A 221 -12.98 16.62 -5.15
C PHE A 221 -14.31 15.86 -4.98
N HIS A 222 -14.94 15.46 -6.09
CA HIS A 222 -16.20 14.71 -6.06
C HIS A 222 -16.02 13.26 -6.56
N LEU A 223 -16.91 12.36 -6.14
CA LEU A 223 -16.84 10.93 -6.46
C LEU A 223 -16.92 10.64 -7.98
N GLY A 224 -17.60 11.52 -8.73
CA GLY A 224 -17.76 11.41 -10.17
C GLY A 224 -16.42 11.43 -10.91
N ALA A 225 -15.45 12.20 -10.43
CA ALA A 225 -14.12 12.32 -11.03
C ALA A 225 -13.31 11.03 -11.03
N VAL A 226 -13.43 10.23 -9.97
CA VAL A 226 -12.67 8.98 -9.78
C VAL A 226 -13.53 7.73 -9.97
N ARG A 227 -14.76 7.90 -10.46
CA ARG A 227 -15.80 6.87 -10.52
C ARG A 227 -15.36 5.57 -11.18
N TRP A 228 -14.68 5.63 -12.32
CA TRP A 228 -14.21 4.43 -13.03
C TRP A 228 -13.16 3.66 -12.25
N VAL A 229 -12.17 4.36 -11.70
CA VAL A 229 -11.15 3.75 -10.83
C VAL A 229 -11.80 3.09 -9.62
N MET A 230 -12.75 3.78 -9.01
CA MET A 230 -13.51 3.28 -7.86
C MET A 230 -14.34 2.05 -8.19
N ALA A 231 -15.02 2.03 -9.34
CA ALA A 231 -15.78 0.86 -9.80
C ALA A 231 -14.86 -0.38 -9.91
N PHE A 232 -13.66 -0.24 -10.49
CA PHE A 232 -12.72 -1.36 -10.56
C PHE A 232 -12.20 -1.79 -9.18
N ILE A 233 -11.90 -0.84 -8.28
CA ILE A 233 -11.46 -1.15 -6.92
C ILE A 233 -12.53 -1.98 -6.18
N PHE A 234 -13.81 -1.62 -6.31
CA PHE A 234 -14.90 -2.35 -5.66
C PHE A 234 -15.19 -3.74 -6.25
N LEU A 235 -14.56 -4.13 -7.37
CA LEU A 235 -14.57 -5.49 -7.89
C LEU A 235 -13.47 -6.39 -7.29
N ILE A 236 -12.47 -5.83 -6.61
CA ILE A 236 -11.37 -6.59 -5.99
C ILE A 236 -11.85 -7.63 -4.97
N PRO A 237 -12.83 -7.35 -4.08
CA PRO A 237 -13.35 -8.37 -3.15
C PRO A 237 -13.95 -9.57 -3.88
N LEU A 238 -14.65 -9.33 -5.00
CA LEU A 238 -15.23 -10.37 -5.83
C LEU A 238 -14.13 -11.21 -6.51
N LEU A 239 -13.09 -10.56 -7.04
CA LEU A 239 -11.92 -11.26 -7.60
C LEU A 239 -11.22 -12.13 -6.55
N THR A 240 -11.05 -11.60 -5.34
CA THR A 240 -10.47 -12.33 -4.19
C THR A 240 -11.28 -13.60 -3.88
N TYR A 241 -12.61 -13.50 -3.92
CA TYR A 241 -13.50 -14.64 -3.71
C TYR A 241 -13.37 -15.71 -4.80
N PHE A 242 -13.17 -15.34 -6.07
CA PHE A 242 -12.98 -16.33 -7.14
C PHE A 242 -11.60 -16.97 -7.13
N ARG A 243 -10.56 -16.25 -6.69
CA ARG A 243 -9.19 -16.77 -6.66
C ARG A 243 -9.04 -17.90 -5.64
N GLN A 244 -9.46 -17.69 -4.39
CA GLN A 244 -9.40 -18.66 -3.26
C GLN A 244 -8.18 -19.61 -3.27
N ARG A 245 -6.99 -19.10 -3.62
CA ARG A 245 -5.74 -19.88 -3.61
C ARG A 245 -5.04 -19.70 -2.27
N LYS A 246 -4.32 -20.74 -1.83
CA LYS A 246 -3.52 -20.72 -0.59
C LYS A 246 -2.18 -20.05 -0.83
N ASP A 247 -2.21 -18.76 -1.14
CA ASP A 247 -1.02 -17.98 -1.44
C ASP A 247 -1.04 -16.60 -0.76
N LEU A 248 0.13 -15.98 -0.65
CA LEU A 248 0.28 -14.66 -0.02
C LEU A 248 -0.58 -13.59 -0.72
N THR A 249 -0.77 -13.70 -2.03
CA THR A 249 -1.61 -12.78 -2.81
C THR A 249 -3.06 -12.83 -2.34
N PHE A 250 -3.61 -14.03 -2.10
CA PHE A 250 -4.98 -14.17 -1.58
C PHE A 250 -5.11 -13.53 -0.20
N VAL A 251 -4.16 -13.79 0.71
CA VAL A 251 -4.18 -13.21 2.06
C VAL A 251 -4.13 -11.68 1.98
N PHE A 252 -3.22 -11.13 1.17
CA PHE A 252 -3.11 -9.69 0.96
C PHE A 252 -4.41 -9.09 0.41
N LEU A 253 -4.96 -9.66 -0.66
CA LEU A 253 -6.19 -9.17 -1.28
C LEU A 253 -7.39 -9.30 -0.35
N TYR A 254 -7.46 -10.37 0.44
CA TYR A 254 -8.48 -10.55 1.47
C TYR A 254 -8.41 -9.46 2.53
N GLN A 255 -7.23 -9.16 3.08
CA GLN A 255 -7.11 -8.11 4.09
C GLN A 255 -7.33 -6.71 3.51
N LEU A 256 -6.84 -6.44 2.30
CA LEU A 256 -7.12 -5.20 1.58
C LEU A 256 -8.62 -5.01 1.37
N SER A 257 -9.31 -6.08 0.96
CA SER A 257 -10.76 -6.05 0.75
C SER A 257 -11.54 -5.87 2.04
N PHE A 258 -11.15 -6.58 3.10
CA PHE A 258 -11.86 -6.55 4.38
C PHE A 258 -11.70 -5.21 5.09
N TRP A 259 -10.45 -4.74 5.25
CA TRP A 259 -10.16 -3.53 6.02
C TRP A 259 -10.11 -2.28 5.16
N GLY A 260 -9.43 -2.32 4.02
CA GLY A 260 -9.30 -1.17 3.13
C GLY A 260 -10.61 -0.86 2.42
N ILE A 261 -11.04 -1.75 1.53
CA ILE A 261 -12.24 -1.54 0.71
C ILE A 261 -13.49 -1.50 1.58
N GLY A 262 -13.59 -2.36 2.60
CA GLY A 262 -14.70 -2.35 3.55
C GLY A 262 -14.86 -1.02 4.28
N SER A 263 -13.78 -0.44 4.84
CA SER A 263 -13.86 0.86 5.53
C SER A 263 -14.16 2.01 4.56
N MET A 264 -13.54 1.99 3.38
CA MET A 264 -13.78 2.98 2.33
C MET A 264 -15.24 2.96 1.85
N LEU A 265 -15.82 1.76 1.69
CA LEU A 265 -17.22 1.58 1.30
C LEU A 265 -18.17 2.16 2.35
N ILE A 266 -17.93 1.86 3.63
CA ILE A 266 -18.71 2.42 4.74
C ILE A 266 -18.63 3.94 4.75
N TYR A 267 -17.43 4.50 4.62
CA TYR A 267 -17.23 5.94 4.56
C TYR A 267 -18.03 6.56 3.40
N LEU A 268 -17.89 6.03 2.18
CA LEU A 268 -18.57 6.58 1.01
C LEU A 268 -20.09 6.50 1.09
N LEU A 269 -20.64 5.41 1.66
CA LEU A 269 -22.08 5.24 1.83
C LEU A 269 -22.65 6.17 2.90
N LEU A 270 -21.89 6.45 3.97
CA LEU A 270 -22.33 7.35 5.05
C LEU A 270 -22.16 8.83 4.70
N THR A 271 -21.17 9.19 3.88
CA THR A 271 -21.03 10.58 3.42
C THR A 271 -22.16 10.95 2.45
N GLN A 272 -22.67 12.18 2.57
CA GLN A 272 -23.68 12.76 1.67
C GLN A 272 -24.96 11.91 1.55
N ASN A 273 -25.35 11.22 2.64
CA ASN A 273 -26.54 10.34 2.69
C ASN A 273 -26.65 9.34 1.54
N ARG A 274 -25.55 8.96 0.89
CA ARG A 274 -25.56 8.09 -0.31
C ARG A 274 -26.21 6.75 -0.07
N LEU A 275 -26.13 6.22 1.14
CA LEU A 275 -26.83 5.00 1.52
C LEU A 275 -28.35 5.14 1.34
N VAL A 276 -28.93 6.26 1.75
CA VAL A 276 -30.36 6.53 1.64
C VAL A 276 -30.75 6.63 0.16
N HIS A 277 -30.02 7.44 -0.60
CA HIS A 277 -30.23 7.60 -2.04
C HIS A 277 -30.10 6.26 -2.80
N LEU A 278 -29.11 5.45 -2.45
CA LEU A 278 -28.90 4.15 -3.07
C LEU A 278 -30.05 3.18 -2.78
N ILE A 279 -30.56 3.16 -1.55
CA ILE A 279 -31.71 2.32 -1.15
C ILE A 279 -33.00 2.84 -1.80
N SER A 280 -33.15 4.16 -1.93
CA SER A 280 -34.31 4.80 -2.56
C SER A 280 -34.19 4.94 -4.07
N LEU A 281 -33.17 4.35 -4.71
CA LEU A 281 -32.92 4.47 -6.15
C LEU A 281 -32.86 5.92 -6.68
N GLY A 282 -32.39 6.84 -5.84
CA GLY A 282 -32.22 8.27 -6.15
C GLY A 282 -33.45 9.15 -5.89
N PHE A 283 -34.57 8.58 -5.41
CA PHE A 283 -35.83 9.35 -5.22
C PHE A 283 -35.88 10.25 -3.98
N LEU A 284 -35.07 9.96 -2.96
CA LEU A 284 -34.94 10.78 -1.76
C LEU A 284 -33.75 11.74 -1.91
#